data_AF-A0A512NR13-F1
#
_entry.id   AF-A0A512NR13-F1
#
_cell.length_a   1.000
_cell.length_b   1.000
_cell.length_c   1.000
_cell.angle_alpha   90.00
_cell.angle_beta   90.00
_cell.angle_gamma   90.00
#
_symmetry.space_group_name_H-M   'P 1'
#
loop_
_entity.id
_entity.type
_entity.pdbx_description
1 polymer ?
#
loop_
_entity_poly.entity_id
_entity_poly.type
_entity_poly.pdbx_seq_one_letter_code
_entity_poly.pdbx_strand_id
1 'polypeptide(L)'
;MLKPMTRSIVFGLLLSFSSVVHAETWQAESILIPDPSTKCPDTVRTFEFSAANGTMTVKTPANATFTAPISPDGAVSLSFTAASGAGTVIIAGNALNKNLQMTAPRSLPGCRYAMRPVAASATPESTIEWRVSVQQVSGNVQKCSSGNRGRVRQTGLNLYLYDAGRASGAPTFATRVNSDGSFDGDVRTTFGANSTARLKVAPGQGPRPMEYVTYANVCGYRVVPD
;
A
#
# COMPACT_ATOMS: atom_id res chain seq x y z
N MET A 1 -5.81 85.33 5.83
CA MET A 1 -4.95 84.13 5.83
C MET A 1 -5.83 82.90 5.98
N LEU A 2 -6.15 82.22 4.87
CA LEU A 2 -6.96 81.00 4.86
C LEU A 2 -6.05 79.78 4.99
N LYS A 3 -6.33 78.92 5.98
CA LYS A 3 -5.56 77.71 6.31
C LYS A 3 -6.14 76.53 5.50
N PRO A 4 -5.35 75.86 4.63
CA PRO A 4 -5.86 74.73 3.86
C PRO A 4 -6.01 73.48 4.75
N MET A 5 -7.15 72.81 4.59
CA MET A 5 -7.54 71.62 5.34
C MET A 5 -7.33 70.39 4.47
N THR A 6 -6.28 69.61 4.76
CA THR A 6 -5.90 68.41 4.00
C THR A 6 -6.80 67.24 4.40
N ARG A 7 -7.67 66.78 3.49
CA ARG A 7 -8.47 65.55 3.63
C ARG A 7 -7.65 64.36 3.14
N SER A 8 -7.24 63.49 4.07
CA SER A 8 -6.64 62.19 3.73
C SER A 8 -7.74 61.18 3.41
N ILE A 9 -7.75 60.69 2.16
CA ILE A 9 -8.60 59.59 1.71
C ILE A 9 -7.83 58.29 1.99
N VAL A 10 -8.32 57.47 2.92
CA VAL A 10 -7.78 56.13 3.18
C VAL A 10 -8.47 55.14 2.25
N PHE A 11 -7.77 54.70 1.20
CA PHE A 11 -8.19 53.59 0.35
C PHE A 11 -7.92 52.27 1.08
N GLY A 12 -8.98 51.64 1.60
CA GLY A 12 -8.93 50.29 2.14
C GLY A 12 -8.74 49.27 1.03
N LEU A 13 -7.51 48.77 0.87
CA LEU A 13 -7.18 47.68 -0.04
C LEU A 13 -7.68 46.35 0.56
N LEU A 14 -8.85 45.89 0.15
CA LEU A 14 -9.37 44.55 0.43
C LEU A 14 -8.55 43.53 -0.39
N LEU A 15 -7.54 42.93 0.25
CA LEU A 15 -6.80 41.79 -0.29
C LEU A 15 -7.67 40.53 -0.17
N SER A 16 -8.35 40.18 -1.26
CA SER A 16 -9.02 38.90 -1.44
C SER A 16 -7.94 37.80 -1.58
N PHE A 17 -7.56 37.17 -0.48
CA PHE A 17 -6.70 35.98 -0.53
C PHE A 17 -7.52 34.81 -1.05
N SER A 18 -7.45 34.55 -2.34
CA SER A 18 -7.90 33.28 -2.92
C SER A 18 -7.03 32.16 -2.34
N SER A 19 -7.52 31.48 -1.31
CA SER A 19 -6.90 30.28 -0.76
C SER A 19 -6.88 29.21 -1.85
N VAL A 20 -5.73 29.06 -2.51
CA VAL A 20 -5.49 27.94 -3.41
C VAL A 20 -5.52 26.69 -2.53
N VAL A 21 -6.60 25.91 -2.65
CA VAL A 21 -6.69 24.61 -1.98
C VAL A 21 -5.64 23.72 -2.65
N HIS A 22 -4.50 23.54 -1.97
CA HIS A 22 -3.45 22.66 -2.44
C HIS A 22 -3.97 21.23 -2.47
N ALA A 23 -4.04 20.65 -3.67
CA ALA A 23 -4.21 19.22 -3.83
C ALA A 23 -2.90 18.54 -3.42
N GLU A 24 -2.94 17.71 -2.39
CA GLU A 24 -1.79 16.94 -1.93
C GLU A 24 -2.08 15.46 -2.12
N THR A 25 -1.12 14.72 -2.69
CA THR A 25 -1.16 13.26 -2.81
C THR A 25 0.02 12.67 -2.07
N TRP A 26 -0.22 11.61 -1.30
CA TRP A 26 0.83 10.87 -0.60
C TRP A 26 0.49 9.38 -0.51
N GLN A 27 1.49 8.56 -0.25
CA GLN A 27 1.29 7.16 0.07
C GLN A 27 1.46 6.92 1.57
N ALA A 28 0.75 5.94 2.11
CA ALA A 28 0.98 5.47 3.48
C ALA A 28 0.96 3.95 3.55
N GLU A 29 1.81 3.42 4.41
CA GLU A 29 1.87 1.99 4.75
C GLU A 29 1.05 1.72 6.00
N SER A 30 0.26 0.64 5.98
CA SER A 30 -0.40 0.14 7.17
C SER A 30 0.62 -0.60 8.06
N ILE A 31 0.91 -0.05 9.23
CA ILE A 31 1.77 -0.66 10.25
C ILE A 31 0.87 -1.18 11.37
N LEU A 32 0.96 -2.47 11.68
CA LEU A 32 0.16 -3.07 12.74
C LEU A 32 0.45 -2.35 14.07
N ILE A 33 -0.61 -1.90 14.76
CA ILE A 33 -0.52 -1.44 16.14
C ILE A 33 -0.63 -2.70 16.99
N PRO A 34 0.43 -3.13 17.70
CA PRO A 34 0.39 -4.39 18.44
C PRO A 34 -0.71 -4.36 19.49
N ASP A 35 -1.58 -5.37 19.47
CA ASP A 35 -2.57 -5.63 20.50
C ASP A 35 -2.53 -7.13 20.85
N PRO A 36 -2.06 -7.50 22.05
CA PRO A 36 -1.90 -8.90 22.44
C PRO A 36 -3.23 -9.65 22.51
N SER A 37 -4.37 -8.96 22.55
CA SER A 37 -5.70 -9.56 22.59
C SER A 37 -6.22 -10.02 21.21
N THR A 38 -5.50 -9.71 20.12
CA THR A 38 -5.95 -9.97 18.76
C THR A 38 -4.90 -10.74 17.94
N LYS A 39 -5.35 -11.67 17.08
CA LYS A 39 -4.49 -12.38 16.12
C LYS A 39 -4.48 -11.64 14.78
N CYS A 40 -3.97 -10.41 14.80
CA CYS A 40 -3.97 -9.56 13.62
C CYS A 40 -2.82 -9.92 12.66
N PRO A 41 -3.08 -9.99 11.34
CA PRO A 41 -2.03 -10.20 10.38
C PRO A 41 -1.13 -8.95 10.32
N ASP A 42 0.15 -9.16 10.56
CA ASP A 42 1.18 -8.16 10.27
C ASP A 42 1.48 -8.21 8.76
N THR A 43 0.65 -7.53 7.99
CA THR A 43 0.80 -7.44 6.54
C THR A 43 0.79 -5.98 6.16
N VAL A 44 1.94 -5.49 5.74
CA VAL A 44 2.09 -4.13 5.22
C VAL A 44 1.32 -4.00 3.91
N ARG A 45 0.51 -2.95 3.81
CA ARG A 45 -0.23 -2.57 2.62
C ARG A 45 -0.01 -1.09 2.35
N THR A 46 0.27 -0.76 1.10
CA THR A 46 0.42 0.63 0.66
C THR A 46 -0.91 1.14 0.13
N PHE A 47 -1.34 2.28 0.64
CA PHE A 47 -2.52 3.02 0.20
C PHE A 47 -2.06 4.35 -0.38
N GLU A 48 -2.74 4.81 -1.41
CA GLU A 48 -2.54 6.13 -1.99
C GLU A 48 -3.68 7.04 -1.51
N PHE A 49 -3.32 8.18 -0.95
CA PHE A 49 -4.23 9.19 -0.44
C PHE A 49 -4.09 10.44 -1.26
N SER A 50 -5.20 11.13 -1.51
CA SER A 50 -5.18 12.52 -1.95
C SER A 50 -6.16 13.35 -1.17
N ALA A 51 -5.77 14.58 -0.82
CA ALA A 51 -6.62 15.56 -0.18
C ALA A 51 -6.74 16.77 -1.12
N ALA A 52 -7.95 17.02 -1.60
CA ALA A 52 -8.24 18.16 -2.47
C ALA A 52 -9.70 18.60 -2.29
N ASN A 53 -9.96 19.90 -2.35
CA ASN A 53 -11.30 20.48 -2.32
C ASN A 53 -12.17 19.96 -1.15
N GLY A 54 -11.59 19.83 0.04
CA GLY A 54 -12.31 19.34 1.23
C GLY A 54 -12.70 17.85 1.17
N THR A 55 -12.10 17.08 0.26
CA THR A 55 -12.36 15.64 0.11
C THR A 55 -11.06 14.87 0.19
N MET A 56 -11.06 13.77 0.95
CA MET A 56 -10.01 12.77 0.95
C MET A 56 -10.41 11.65 -0.01
N THR A 57 -9.52 11.30 -0.93
CA THR A 57 -9.62 10.09 -1.75
C THR A 57 -8.61 9.07 -1.25
N VAL A 58 -9.03 7.82 -1.16
CA VAL A 58 -8.19 6.68 -0.81
C VAL A 58 -8.27 5.65 -1.92
N LYS A 59 -7.12 5.30 -2.48
CA LYS A 59 -6.96 4.21 -3.42
C LYS A 59 -6.25 3.05 -2.73
N THR A 60 -6.95 1.93 -2.68
CA THR A 60 -6.50 0.70 -2.00
C THR A 60 -5.47 -0.06 -2.82
N PRO A 61 -4.73 -1.02 -2.21
CA PRO A 61 -3.83 -1.92 -2.96
C PRO A 61 -4.51 -2.71 -4.08
N ALA A 62 -5.83 -2.90 -4.00
CA ALA A 62 -6.64 -3.55 -5.02
C ALA A 62 -7.12 -2.59 -6.13
N ASN A 63 -6.58 -1.35 -6.16
CA ASN A 63 -6.92 -0.30 -7.11
C ASN A 63 -8.38 0.22 -7.02
N ALA A 64 -9.10 -0.13 -5.95
CA ALA A 64 -10.41 0.42 -5.65
C ALA A 64 -10.26 1.78 -4.96
N THR A 65 -11.10 2.74 -5.34
CA THR A 65 -11.06 4.13 -4.89
C THR A 65 -12.28 4.46 -4.04
N PHE A 66 -12.07 5.17 -2.94
CA PHE A 66 -13.10 5.58 -2.00
C PHE A 66 -12.89 7.04 -1.61
N THR A 67 -13.95 7.75 -1.22
CA THR A 67 -13.88 9.17 -0.85
C THR A 67 -14.62 9.46 0.44
N ALA A 68 -14.12 10.44 1.19
CA ALA A 68 -14.75 10.96 2.40
C ALA A 68 -14.53 12.47 2.52
N PRO A 69 -15.49 13.22 3.09
CA PRO A 69 -15.29 14.65 3.38
C PRO A 69 -14.20 14.84 4.45
N ILE A 70 -13.42 15.90 4.31
CA ILE A 70 -12.44 16.38 5.29
C ILE A 70 -13.07 17.57 6.01
N SER A 71 -13.21 17.49 7.33
CA SER A 71 -13.63 18.61 8.17
C SER A 71 -12.61 19.75 8.11
N PRO A 72 -12.99 21.00 8.43
CA PRO A 72 -12.06 22.14 8.40
C PRO A 72 -10.82 22.00 9.28
N ASP A 73 -10.89 21.22 10.35
CA ASP A 73 -9.78 20.89 11.25
C ASP A 73 -8.89 19.74 10.73
N GLY A 74 -9.23 19.17 9.58
CA GLY A 74 -8.56 18.03 8.95
C GLY A 74 -9.11 16.68 9.35
N ALA A 75 -10.12 16.61 10.24
CA ALA A 75 -10.71 15.33 10.65
C ALA A 75 -11.38 14.62 9.48
N VAL A 76 -11.19 13.31 9.39
CA VAL A 76 -11.79 12.46 8.35
C VAL A 76 -12.18 11.11 8.93
N SER A 77 -13.26 10.55 8.41
CA SER A 77 -13.69 9.18 8.70
C SER A 77 -14.26 8.58 7.42
N LEU A 78 -13.57 7.57 6.89
CA LEU A 78 -13.92 6.84 5.68
C LEU A 78 -14.25 5.39 6.07
N SER A 79 -15.34 4.85 5.53
CA SER A 79 -15.75 3.46 5.74
C SER A 79 -15.99 2.79 4.39
N PHE A 80 -15.43 1.61 4.18
CA PHE A 80 -15.65 0.83 2.96
C PHE A 80 -15.59 -0.67 3.22
N THR A 81 -16.33 -1.46 2.44
CA THR A 81 -16.27 -2.92 2.50
C THR A 81 -15.07 -3.43 1.71
N ALA A 82 -14.18 -4.16 2.35
CA ALA A 82 -13.05 -4.76 1.67
C ALA A 82 -13.52 -5.90 0.74
N ALA A 83 -13.09 -5.85 -0.53
CA ALA A 83 -13.42 -6.88 -1.53
C ALA A 83 -12.97 -8.30 -1.15
N SER A 84 -12.04 -8.43 -0.20
CA SER A 84 -11.52 -9.70 0.31
C SER A 84 -12.41 -10.39 1.34
N GLY A 85 -13.64 -9.91 1.57
CA GLY A 85 -14.54 -10.45 2.60
C GLY A 85 -14.09 -10.15 4.03
N ALA A 86 -13.10 -9.27 4.21
CA ALA A 86 -12.57 -8.88 5.52
C ALA A 86 -13.49 -7.90 6.30
N GLY A 87 -14.74 -7.74 5.86
CA GLY A 87 -15.73 -6.83 6.41
C GLY A 87 -15.45 -5.35 6.11
N THR A 88 -16.04 -4.48 6.93
CA THR A 88 -15.97 -3.03 6.80
C THR A 88 -14.68 -2.47 7.38
N VAL A 89 -13.81 -1.93 6.53
CA VAL A 89 -12.62 -1.21 6.92
C VAL A 89 -12.97 0.24 7.20
N ILE A 90 -12.45 0.79 8.29
CA ILE A 90 -12.59 2.20 8.65
C ILE A 90 -11.22 2.85 8.64
N ILE A 91 -11.05 3.95 7.91
CA ILE A 91 -9.85 4.81 7.98
C ILE A 91 -10.28 6.14 8.57
N ALA A 92 -9.74 6.50 9.73
CA ALA A 92 -10.09 7.73 10.43
C ALA A 92 -8.85 8.41 11.02
N GLY A 93 -8.94 9.73 11.25
CA GLY A 93 -7.86 10.51 11.82
C GLY A 93 -7.84 11.93 11.27
N ASN A 94 -6.65 12.49 11.08
CA ASN A 94 -6.47 13.83 10.52
C ASN A 94 -5.68 13.77 9.21
N ALA A 95 -6.32 14.17 8.11
CA ALA A 95 -5.73 14.13 6.78
C ALA A 95 -4.66 15.21 6.57
N LEU A 96 -4.79 16.38 7.21
CA LEU A 96 -3.87 17.52 7.03
C LEU A 96 -2.49 17.25 7.63
N ASN A 97 -2.44 16.56 8.77
CA ASN A 97 -1.16 16.12 9.38
C ASN A 97 -0.82 14.65 9.08
N LYS A 98 -1.64 13.99 8.24
CA LYS A 98 -1.48 12.58 7.81
C LYS A 98 -1.47 11.56 8.95
N ASN A 99 -1.99 11.92 10.13
CA ASN A 99 -2.16 11.00 11.25
C ASN A 99 -3.46 10.22 11.08
N LEU A 100 -3.40 9.13 10.32
CA LEU A 100 -4.55 8.27 10.02
C LEU A 100 -4.36 6.89 10.67
N GLN A 101 -5.47 6.27 11.06
CA GLN A 101 -5.53 4.89 11.54
C GLN A 101 -6.56 4.12 10.75
N MET A 102 -6.25 2.86 10.46
CA MET A 102 -7.14 1.92 9.82
C MET A 102 -7.60 0.86 10.83
N THR A 103 -8.89 0.56 10.87
CA THR A 103 -9.48 -0.54 11.65
C THR A 103 -10.11 -1.56 10.70
N ALA A 104 -9.77 -2.84 10.86
CA ALA A 104 -10.29 -3.93 10.06
C ALA A 104 -10.94 -5.03 10.94
N PRO A 105 -12.19 -5.45 10.67
CA PRO A 105 -12.94 -6.38 11.50
C PRO A 105 -12.56 -7.83 11.14
N ARG A 106 -11.40 -8.29 11.61
CA ARG A 106 -11.05 -9.72 11.56
C ARG A 106 -11.28 -10.45 12.89
N SER A 107 -11.36 -9.72 14.00
CA SER A 107 -11.61 -10.20 15.35
C SER A 107 -12.28 -9.09 16.15
N LEU A 108 -12.88 -9.41 17.30
CA LEU A 108 -13.24 -8.41 18.31
C LEU A 108 -12.20 -8.47 19.44
N PRO A 109 -11.51 -7.36 19.76
CA PRO A 109 -11.52 -6.07 19.07
C PRO A 109 -10.87 -6.15 17.66
N GLY A 110 -11.27 -5.24 16.75
CA GLY A 110 -10.77 -5.21 15.37
C GLY A 110 -9.27 -4.94 15.27
N CYS A 111 -8.65 -5.33 14.15
CA CYS A 111 -7.23 -5.06 13.92
C CYS A 111 -6.99 -3.59 13.62
N ARG A 112 -6.08 -2.97 14.37
CA ARG A 112 -5.73 -1.56 14.24
C ARG A 112 -4.37 -1.39 13.58
N TYR A 113 -4.29 -0.47 12.64
CA TYR A 113 -3.07 -0.14 11.91
C TYR A 113 -2.86 1.36 11.90
N ALA A 114 -1.64 1.81 12.15
CA ALA A 114 -1.22 3.17 11.88
C ALA A 114 -0.94 3.31 10.38
N MET A 115 -1.43 4.37 9.76
CA MET A 115 -1.15 4.68 8.35
C MET A 115 0.06 5.59 8.30
N ARG A 116 1.26 5.00 8.28
CA ARG A 116 2.50 5.76 8.30
C ARG A 116 2.79 6.33 6.91
N PRO A 117 2.86 7.65 6.72
CA PRO A 117 3.25 8.23 5.44
C PRO A 117 4.59 7.66 4.99
N VAL A 118 4.65 7.20 3.76
CA VAL A 118 5.92 6.93 3.10
C VAL A 118 6.48 8.31 2.74
N ALA A 119 7.73 8.58 3.11
CA ALA A 119 8.39 9.82 2.68
C ALA A 119 8.14 9.98 1.18
N ALA A 120 7.66 11.15 0.76
CA ALA A 120 7.38 11.43 -0.64
C ALA A 120 8.65 11.08 -1.42
N SER A 121 8.65 9.91 -2.06
CA SER A 121 9.71 9.59 -2.99
C SER A 121 9.57 10.66 -4.05
N ALA A 122 10.55 11.55 -4.15
CA ALA A 122 10.52 12.69 -5.06
C ALA A 122 10.43 12.26 -6.54
N THR A 123 10.44 10.95 -6.78
CA THR A 123 10.16 10.26 -8.02
C THR A 123 8.85 9.48 -7.88
N PRO A 124 7.92 9.57 -8.85
CA PRO A 124 6.78 8.66 -8.90
C PRO A 124 7.32 7.25 -8.74
N GLU A 125 6.83 6.56 -7.71
CA GLU A 125 7.34 5.25 -7.29
C GLU A 125 7.32 4.34 -8.52
N SER A 126 8.50 4.10 -9.10
CA SER A 126 8.57 3.49 -10.42
C SER A 126 7.98 2.09 -10.32
N THR A 127 6.83 1.90 -10.98
CA THR A 127 6.26 0.57 -11.09
C THR A 127 6.95 -0.12 -12.24
N ILE A 128 7.77 -1.11 -11.91
CA ILE A 128 8.44 -1.97 -12.88
C ILE A 128 7.68 -3.29 -12.88
N GLU A 129 7.21 -3.71 -14.03
CA GLU A 129 6.52 -4.98 -14.21
C GLU A 129 7.23 -5.79 -15.29
N TRP A 130 7.44 -7.09 -15.03
CA TRP A 130 8.01 -8.00 -16.02
C TRP A 130 7.34 -9.36 -15.97
N ARG A 131 7.34 -10.04 -17.12
CA ARG A 131 6.82 -11.39 -17.25
C ARG A 131 7.83 -12.38 -16.69
N VAL A 132 7.31 -13.46 -16.12
CA VAL A 132 8.12 -14.51 -15.53
C VAL A 132 7.53 -15.88 -15.82
N SER A 133 8.39 -16.88 -15.81
CA SER A 133 8.05 -18.28 -15.75
C SER A 133 8.37 -18.82 -14.35
N VAL A 134 7.36 -19.33 -13.65
CA VAL A 134 7.57 -20.06 -12.38
C VAL A 134 7.86 -21.52 -12.72
N GLN A 135 8.99 -22.02 -12.28
CA GLN A 135 9.46 -23.39 -12.53
C GLN A 135 9.58 -24.12 -11.21
N GLN A 136 8.93 -25.28 -11.08
CA GLN A 136 9.19 -26.16 -9.95
C GLN A 136 10.58 -26.79 -10.14
N VAL A 137 11.49 -26.58 -9.19
CA VAL A 137 12.87 -27.08 -9.26
C VAL A 137 13.16 -28.18 -8.23
N SER A 138 12.28 -28.34 -7.23
CA SER A 138 12.39 -29.43 -6.25
C SER A 138 11.04 -29.79 -5.62
N GLY A 139 11.00 -30.91 -4.89
CA GLY A 139 9.79 -31.43 -4.25
C GLY A 139 9.02 -32.43 -5.11
N ASN A 140 8.01 -33.06 -4.50
CA ASN A 140 7.21 -34.09 -5.18
C ASN A 140 6.20 -33.44 -6.14
N VAL A 141 6.35 -33.66 -7.45
CA VAL A 141 5.49 -33.11 -8.51
C VAL A 141 4.00 -33.46 -8.38
N GLN A 142 3.64 -34.54 -7.68
CA GLN A 142 2.23 -34.88 -7.41
C GLN A 142 1.63 -34.05 -6.26
N LYS A 143 2.48 -33.50 -5.38
CA LYS A 143 2.08 -32.70 -4.20
C LYS A 143 2.36 -31.21 -4.36
N CYS A 144 3.22 -30.86 -5.30
CA CYS A 144 3.59 -29.50 -5.62
C CYS A 144 2.75 -29.02 -6.80
N SER A 145 2.28 -27.78 -6.72
CA SER A 145 1.65 -27.15 -7.89
C SER A 145 2.69 -27.00 -8.98
N SER A 146 2.31 -27.29 -10.23
CA SER A 146 3.12 -26.89 -11.38
C SER A 146 3.25 -25.37 -11.38
N GLY A 147 4.46 -24.88 -11.64
CA GLY A 147 4.64 -23.46 -11.85
C GLY A 147 4.02 -23.03 -13.17
N ASN A 148 3.46 -21.82 -13.22
CA ASN A 148 2.89 -21.24 -14.43
C ASN A 148 3.64 -19.97 -14.84
N ARG A 149 3.30 -19.45 -16.02
CA ARG A 149 3.66 -18.07 -16.36
C ARG A 149 2.94 -17.10 -15.44
N GLY A 150 3.58 -15.96 -15.23
CA GLY A 150 3.09 -14.93 -14.33
C GLY A 150 3.70 -13.58 -14.65
N ARG A 151 3.57 -12.68 -13.69
CA ARG A 151 4.21 -11.37 -13.71
C ARG A 151 4.74 -11.04 -12.32
N VAL A 152 5.87 -10.36 -12.30
CA VAL A 152 6.36 -9.71 -11.09
C VAL A 152 6.13 -8.23 -11.25
N ARG A 153 5.56 -7.63 -10.22
CA ARG A 153 5.38 -6.18 -10.14
C ARG A 153 6.18 -5.68 -8.95
N GLN A 154 7.03 -4.71 -9.18
CA GLN A 154 7.73 -3.99 -8.13
C GLN A 154 7.26 -2.54 -8.15
N THR A 155 6.75 -2.08 -7.01
CA THR A 155 6.32 -0.69 -6.80
C THR A 155 7.13 -0.18 -5.61
N GLY A 156 8.20 0.57 -5.93
CA GLY A 156 9.21 1.01 -4.97
C GLY A 156 9.89 -0.18 -4.32
N LEU A 157 9.74 -0.31 -2.99
CA LEU A 157 10.29 -1.43 -2.23
C LEU A 157 9.31 -2.61 -2.09
N ASN A 158 8.10 -2.51 -2.63
CA ASN A 158 7.12 -3.59 -2.54
C ASN A 158 7.21 -4.49 -3.77
N LEU A 159 7.39 -5.78 -3.56
CA LEU A 159 7.53 -6.79 -4.60
C LEU A 159 6.37 -7.80 -4.53
N TYR A 160 5.73 -8.02 -5.67
CA TYR A 160 4.56 -8.88 -5.82
C TYR A 160 4.80 -9.90 -6.94
N LEU A 161 4.52 -11.17 -6.68
CA LEU A 161 4.42 -12.19 -7.72
C LEU A 161 2.95 -12.50 -7.99
N TYR A 162 2.53 -12.47 -9.26
CA TYR A 162 1.21 -12.91 -9.70
C TYR A 162 1.36 -14.10 -10.63
N ASP A 163 0.74 -15.22 -10.27
CA ASP A 163 0.65 -16.42 -11.11
C ASP A 163 -0.63 -16.36 -11.97
N ALA A 164 -0.52 -16.60 -13.27
CA ALA A 164 -1.65 -16.54 -14.20
C ALA A 164 -2.69 -17.64 -13.99
N GLY A 165 -2.35 -18.74 -13.32
CA GLY A 165 -3.26 -19.84 -13.01
C GLY A 165 -4.28 -19.53 -11.92
N ARG A 166 -4.28 -18.32 -11.34
CA ARG A 166 -5.20 -17.93 -10.25
C ARG A 166 -6.19 -16.86 -10.68
N ALA A 167 -7.48 -17.19 -10.56
CA ALA A 167 -8.59 -16.29 -10.85
C ALA A 167 -8.76 -15.15 -9.84
N SER A 168 -8.20 -15.24 -8.63
CA SER A 168 -8.52 -14.32 -7.52
C SER A 168 -7.87 -12.93 -7.64
N GLY A 169 -6.97 -12.71 -8.61
CA GLY A 169 -6.20 -11.46 -8.74
C GLY A 169 -5.26 -11.18 -7.55
N ALA A 170 -5.23 -12.04 -6.53
CA ALA A 170 -4.35 -11.94 -5.39
C ALA A 170 -2.93 -12.38 -5.77
N PRO A 171 -1.89 -11.71 -5.25
CA PRO A 171 -0.53 -12.13 -5.51
C PRO A 171 -0.25 -13.48 -4.85
N THR A 172 0.62 -14.27 -5.48
CA THR A 172 1.21 -15.48 -4.92
C THR A 172 1.92 -15.15 -3.61
N PHE A 173 2.75 -14.11 -3.60
CA PHE A 173 3.32 -13.52 -2.39
C PHE A 173 3.47 -12.01 -2.57
N ALA A 174 3.54 -11.30 -1.45
CA ALA A 174 3.89 -9.90 -1.38
C ALA A 174 4.94 -9.71 -0.29
N THR A 175 6.01 -8.97 -0.58
CA THR A 175 7.07 -8.67 0.40
C THR A 175 7.62 -7.26 0.19
N ARG A 176 8.34 -6.76 1.19
CA ARG A 176 9.16 -5.57 1.07
C ARG A 176 10.62 -5.98 0.87
N VAL A 177 11.23 -5.55 -0.22
CA VAL A 177 12.66 -5.72 -0.47
C VAL A 177 13.48 -4.63 0.22
N ASN A 178 14.76 -4.90 0.44
CA ASN A 178 15.75 -3.93 0.89
C ASN A 178 15.95 -2.81 -0.15
N SER A 179 16.65 -1.75 0.23
CA SER A 179 16.94 -0.61 -0.66
C SER A 179 17.74 -1.01 -1.91
N ASP A 180 18.54 -2.08 -1.83
CA ASP A 180 19.25 -2.67 -2.97
C ASP A 180 18.38 -3.62 -3.81
N GLY A 181 17.11 -3.81 -3.44
CA GLY A 181 16.16 -4.70 -4.11
C GLY A 181 16.24 -6.18 -3.69
N SER A 182 17.12 -6.52 -2.74
CA SER A 182 17.27 -7.89 -2.23
C SER A 182 16.23 -8.24 -1.15
N PHE A 183 16.03 -9.54 -0.91
CA PHE A 183 15.24 -10.05 0.21
C PHE A 183 15.65 -11.48 0.52
N ASP A 184 15.73 -11.84 1.80
CA ASP A 184 15.90 -13.21 2.25
C ASP A 184 15.13 -13.40 3.55
N GLY A 185 13.96 -14.00 3.46
CA GLY A 185 13.01 -13.99 4.56
C GLY A 185 11.79 -14.88 4.32
N ASP A 186 10.95 -14.98 5.33
CA ASP A 186 9.73 -15.77 5.26
C ASP A 186 8.60 -14.88 4.76
N VAL A 187 7.81 -15.40 3.82
CA VAL A 187 6.66 -14.70 3.24
C VAL A 187 5.43 -15.58 3.33
N ARG A 188 4.27 -14.94 3.50
CA ARG A 188 3.02 -15.62 3.19
C ARG A 188 2.94 -15.85 1.70
N THR A 189 2.62 -17.09 1.36
CA THR A 189 2.40 -17.51 -0.01
C THR A 189 1.05 -18.18 -0.14
N THR A 190 0.47 -18.10 -1.32
CA THR A 190 -0.74 -18.85 -1.62
C THR A 190 -0.44 -20.28 -2.08
N PHE A 191 0.85 -20.66 -2.24
CA PHE A 191 1.29 -22.03 -2.51
C PHE A 191 1.55 -22.82 -1.22
N GLY A 192 1.25 -24.13 -1.27
CA GLY A 192 1.49 -25.06 -0.17
C GLY A 192 0.46 -24.99 0.96
N ALA A 193 0.33 -26.08 1.72
CA ALA A 193 -0.70 -26.25 2.73
C ALA A 193 -0.62 -25.25 3.91
N ASN A 194 0.60 -24.81 4.27
CA ASN A 194 0.83 -23.90 5.41
C ASN A 194 0.91 -22.41 5.01
N SER A 195 0.66 -22.10 3.73
CA SER A 195 0.65 -20.73 3.19
C SER A 195 1.88 -19.87 3.55
N THR A 196 3.04 -20.49 3.75
CA THR A 196 4.29 -19.83 4.14
C THR A 196 5.45 -20.45 3.37
N ALA A 197 6.36 -19.60 2.90
CA ALA A 197 7.55 -19.98 2.16
C ALA A 197 8.74 -19.12 2.56
N ARG A 198 9.94 -19.67 2.49
CA ARG A 198 11.18 -18.89 2.46
C ARG A 198 11.35 -18.32 1.06
N LEU A 199 11.51 -17.02 0.91
CA LEU A 199 11.75 -16.34 -0.37
C LEU A 199 13.15 -15.71 -0.36
N LYS A 200 13.87 -15.89 -1.46
CA LYS A 200 15.15 -15.25 -1.74
C LYS A 200 15.09 -14.48 -3.05
N VAL A 201 15.48 -13.21 -2.99
CA VAL A 201 15.51 -12.27 -4.10
C VAL A 201 16.91 -11.67 -4.17
N ALA A 202 17.56 -11.78 -5.33
CA ALA A 202 18.86 -11.16 -5.54
C ALA A 202 18.74 -9.62 -5.55
N PRO A 203 19.80 -8.89 -5.17
CA PRO A 203 19.86 -7.44 -5.36
C PRO A 203 19.58 -7.03 -6.81
N GLY A 204 19.03 -5.84 -7.01
CA GLY A 204 18.73 -5.25 -8.30
C GLY A 204 17.33 -4.65 -8.38
N GLN A 205 17.12 -3.81 -9.38
CA GLN A 205 15.82 -3.26 -9.76
C GLN A 205 15.41 -3.87 -11.10
N GLY A 206 14.18 -4.36 -11.22
CA GLY A 206 13.67 -4.99 -12.45
C GLY A 206 13.95 -6.50 -12.59
N PRO A 207 13.94 -7.03 -13.83
CA PRO A 207 13.99 -8.46 -14.13
C PRO A 207 15.17 -9.18 -13.49
N ARG A 208 14.88 -10.09 -12.56
CA ARG A 208 15.89 -10.93 -11.89
C ARG A 208 15.29 -12.25 -11.41
N PRO A 209 16.11 -13.31 -11.27
CA PRO A 209 15.63 -14.57 -10.74
C PRO A 209 15.29 -14.45 -9.25
N MET A 210 14.30 -15.24 -8.83
CA MET A 210 13.95 -15.39 -7.42
C MET A 210 13.74 -16.88 -7.13
N GLU A 211 13.92 -17.25 -5.88
CA GLU A 211 13.71 -18.63 -5.44
C GLU A 211 12.83 -18.63 -4.19
N TYR A 212 11.87 -19.53 -4.13
CA TYR A 212 11.11 -19.73 -2.90
C TYR A 212 10.80 -21.19 -2.63
N VAL A 213 10.76 -21.55 -1.34
CA VAL A 213 10.51 -22.92 -0.88
C VAL A 213 9.39 -22.91 0.14
N THR A 214 8.33 -23.67 -0.13
CA THR A 214 7.19 -23.82 0.80
C THR A 214 7.53 -24.79 1.93
N TYR A 215 7.07 -24.55 3.15
CA TYR A 215 7.44 -25.41 4.29
C TYR A 215 6.73 -26.77 4.34
N ALA A 216 5.44 -26.82 4.00
CA ALA A 216 4.63 -28.03 4.24
C ALA A 216 5.01 -29.23 3.35
N ASN A 217 5.30 -28.96 2.07
CA ASN A 217 5.63 -30.00 1.08
C ASN A 217 7.05 -29.86 0.54
N VAL A 218 7.82 -28.89 1.03
CA VAL A 218 9.18 -28.57 0.57
C VAL A 218 9.24 -28.42 -0.96
N CYS A 219 8.21 -27.80 -1.53
CA CYS A 219 8.17 -27.50 -2.95
C CYS A 219 9.05 -26.28 -3.21
N GLY A 220 10.11 -26.46 -3.97
CA GLY A 220 11.02 -25.41 -4.39
C GLY A 220 10.67 -24.89 -5.78
N TYR A 221 10.66 -23.58 -5.90
CA TYR A 221 10.30 -22.87 -7.10
C TYR A 221 11.37 -21.85 -7.46
N ARG A 222 11.68 -21.77 -8.74
CA ARG A 222 12.47 -20.69 -9.33
C ARG A 222 11.56 -19.83 -10.20
N VAL A 223 11.61 -18.53 -9.99
CA VAL A 223 10.94 -17.53 -10.82
C VAL A 223 11.98 -16.95 -11.75
N VAL A 224 11.82 -17.17 -13.06
CA VAL A 224 12.78 -16.74 -14.08
C VAL A 224 12.11 -15.65 -14.92
N PRO A 225 12.73 -14.47 -15.11
CA PRO A 225 12.25 -13.51 -16.10
C PRO A 225 12.18 -14.12 -17.51
N ASP A 226 11.11 -13.81 -18.22
CA ASP A 226 10.97 -14.18 -19.64
C ASP A 226 11.86 -13.32 -20.55
#